data_AF-A0A1V4Q7M7-F1
#
_entry.id   AF-A0A1V4Q7M7-F1
#
_cell.length_a   1.000
_cell.length_b   1.000
_cell.length_c   1.000
_cell.angle_alpha   90.00
_cell.angle_beta   90.00
_cell.angle_gamma   90.00
#
_symmetry.space_group_name_H-M   'P 1'
#
loop_
_entity.id
_entity.type
_entity.pdbx_description
1 polymer ?
#
loop_
_entity_poly.entity_id
_entity_poly.type
_entity_poly.pdbx_seq_one_letter_code
_entity_poly.pdbx_strand_id
1 'polypeptide(L)'
;MSNYTNPVDEPADHALGRSRGGMTCKVHALVDGRGLPLVVLCGPGQGGDSPMLEPLLDQLKVARPGRGRPRTRPEAILADKAYCGRAHRENLRRRGIRAIIPQRDDQIANRKNKGSDGGRPISLDKEAYKGRNVVERFFNRIKQWRAIATRYDKLALTYRGTVLLAGIRLWTQTLTQ
;
A
#
# COMPACT_ATOMS: atom_id res chain seq x y z
N MET A 1 16.28 -0.19 19.72
CA MET A 1 17.03 0.34 20.89
C MET A 1 16.63 1.80 21.06
N SER A 2 16.31 2.24 22.28
CA SER A 2 15.81 3.60 22.56
C SER A 2 16.89 4.65 22.28
N ASN A 3 16.62 5.63 21.41
CA ASN A 3 17.56 6.70 21.03
C ASN A 3 17.33 8.01 21.80
N TYR A 4 17.25 7.93 23.13
CA TYR A 4 17.02 9.12 23.97
C TYR A 4 18.20 10.10 23.98
N THR A 5 19.36 9.69 23.47
CA THR A 5 20.60 10.49 23.45
C THR A 5 20.80 11.23 22.13
N ASN A 6 20.13 10.84 21.04
CA ASN A 6 20.20 11.54 19.75
C ASN A 6 18.79 11.72 19.14
N PRO A 7 18.05 12.78 19.52
CA PRO A 7 16.69 13.04 19.04
C PRO A 7 16.60 13.41 17.54
N VAL A 8 17.75 13.51 16.86
CA VAL A 8 17.81 13.80 15.42
C VAL A 8 17.71 12.53 14.58
N ASP A 9 18.19 11.40 15.11
CA ASP A 9 18.20 10.11 14.43
C ASP A 9 17.05 9.24 14.95
N GLU A 10 16.07 8.94 14.10
CA GLU A 10 14.88 8.21 14.50
C GLU A 10 15.03 6.73 14.13
N PRO A 11 14.95 5.79 15.10
CA PRO A 11 15.12 4.37 14.82
C PRO A 11 14.14 3.85 13.76
N ALA A 12 14.63 2.97 12.88
CA ALA A 12 13.83 2.42 11.78
C ALA A 12 12.58 1.65 12.27
N ASP A 13 12.65 1.02 13.44
CA ASP A 13 11.55 0.30 14.10
C ASP A 13 10.45 1.23 14.65
N HIS A 14 10.66 2.55 14.64
CA HIS A 14 9.61 3.53 14.93
C HIS A 14 8.83 3.91 13.67
N ALA A 15 9.36 3.69 12.46
CA ALA A 15 8.75 4.09 11.20
C ALA A 15 8.27 5.56 11.22
N LEU A 16 9.06 6.44 11.84
CA LEU A 16 8.81 7.87 11.92
C LEU A 16 9.86 8.59 11.09
N GLY A 17 9.51 9.75 10.54
CA GLY A 17 10.52 10.62 9.96
C GLY A 17 9.99 11.97 9.51
N ARG A 18 10.92 12.85 9.13
CA ARG A 18 10.66 14.28 8.93
C ARG A 18 10.00 14.55 7.59
N SER A 19 8.76 15.01 7.65
CA SER A 19 7.98 15.51 6.51
C SER A 19 7.76 17.03 6.63
N ARG A 20 7.13 17.65 5.62
CA ARG A 20 6.70 19.05 5.71
C ARG A 20 5.76 19.34 6.89
N GLY A 21 5.02 18.33 7.35
CA GLY A 21 4.14 18.41 8.52
C GLY A 21 4.80 18.03 9.85
N GLY A 22 6.13 17.96 9.91
CA GLY A 22 6.87 17.50 11.09
C GLY A 22 7.14 16.00 11.08
N MET A 23 7.33 15.41 12.27
CA MET A 23 7.61 13.98 12.46
C MET A 23 6.34 13.15 12.22
N THR A 24 6.29 12.46 11.08
CA THR A 24 5.10 11.71 10.66
C THR A 24 5.46 10.30 10.22
N CYS A 25 4.43 9.49 10.01
CA CYS A 25 4.54 8.16 9.41
C CYS A 25 3.48 7.97 8.34
N LYS A 26 3.66 6.91 7.56
CA LYS A 26 2.71 6.45 6.56
C LYS A 26 2.24 5.04 6.89
N VAL A 27 0.95 4.81 6.67
CA VAL A 27 0.37 3.47 6.66
C VAL A 27 0.19 3.06 5.21
N HIS A 28 0.81 1.95 4.83
CA HIS A 28 0.67 1.33 3.52
C HIS A 28 -0.20 0.09 3.67
N ALA A 29 -1.20 -0.09 2.80
CA ALA A 29 -2.14 -1.19 2.94
C ALA A 29 -2.47 -1.83 1.58
N LEU A 30 -2.61 -3.16 1.60
CA LEU A 30 -3.38 -3.89 0.59
C LEU A 30 -4.76 -4.16 1.16
N VAL A 31 -5.78 -3.86 0.36
CA VAL A 31 -7.18 -4.10 0.70
C VAL A 31 -7.83 -4.97 -0.36
N ASP A 32 -8.82 -5.75 0.02
CA ASP A 32 -9.65 -6.50 -0.92
C ASP A 32 -10.68 -5.59 -1.63
N GLY A 33 -11.50 -6.17 -2.51
CA GLY A 33 -12.54 -5.43 -3.24
C GLY A 33 -13.67 -4.88 -2.36
N ARG A 34 -13.75 -5.27 -1.08
CA ARG A 34 -14.73 -4.77 -0.09
C ARG A 34 -14.14 -3.72 0.85
N GLY A 35 -12.85 -3.41 0.71
CA GLY A 35 -12.15 -2.44 1.55
C GLY A 35 -11.74 -3.03 2.89
N LEU A 36 -11.57 -4.34 2.96
CA LEU A 36 -11.06 -5.05 4.12
C LEU A 36 -9.54 -5.21 3.99
N PRO A 37 -8.76 -4.92 5.04
CA PRO A 37 -7.31 -4.99 4.96
C PRO A 37 -6.82 -6.44 4.87
N LEU A 38 -5.88 -6.67 3.96
CA LEU A 38 -5.16 -7.93 3.76
C LEU A 38 -3.73 -7.84 4.30
N VAL A 39 -3.06 -6.71 4.08
CA VAL A 39 -1.70 -6.45 4.55
C VAL A 39 -1.62 -4.99 4.97
N VAL A 40 -0.99 -4.72 6.11
CA VAL A 40 -0.72 -3.36 6.60
C VAL A 40 0.74 -3.27 7.00
N LEU A 41 1.42 -2.22 6.53
CA LEU A 41 2.80 -1.86 6.88
C LEU A 41 2.90 -0.39 7.25
N CYS A 42 3.91 -0.06 8.05
CA CYS A 42 4.22 1.31 8.42
C CYS A 42 5.58 1.70 7.85
N GLY A 43 5.66 2.92 7.32
CA GLY A 43 6.88 3.52 6.81
C GLY A 43 7.06 4.95 7.35
N PRO A 44 8.28 5.50 7.29
CA PRO A 44 8.54 6.86 7.72
C PRO A 44 7.85 7.88 6.81
N GLY A 45 7.47 9.04 7.35
CA GLY A 45 6.65 10.05 6.67
C GLY A 45 7.22 10.60 5.35
N GLN A 46 8.54 10.75 5.26
CA GLN A 46 9.26 11.16 4.06
C GLN A 46 9.42 10.04 3.02
N GLY A 47 9.17 8.79 3.41
CA GLY A 47 9.30 7.63 2.53
C GLY A 47 8.35 7.75 1.33
N GLY A 48 8.85 7.42 0.15
CA GLY A 48 8.00 7.30 -1.03
C GLY A 48 7.04 6.11 -0.89
N ASP A 49 5.87 6.20 -1.53
CA ASP A 49 4.88 5.11 -1.47
C ASP A 49 5.26 3.94 -2.40
N SER A 50 5.88 4.27 -3.54
CA SER A 50 6.25 3.32 -4.60
C SER A 50 7.12 2.14 -4.11
N PRO A 51 8.18 2.32 -3.30
CA PRO A 51 8.98 1.21 -2.76
C PRO A 51 8.19 0.21 -1.90
N MET A 52 7.05 0.61 -1.34
CA MET A 52 6.28 -0.24 -0.41
C MET A 52 5.40 -1.28 -1.12
N LEU A 53 5.27 -1.21 -2.45
CA LEU A 53 4.46 -2.17 -3.20
C LEU A 53 4.98 -3.62 -3.08
N GLU A 54 6.28 -3.82 -3.24
CA GLU A 54 6.87 -5.17 -3.17
C GLU A 54 6.79 -5.77 -1.76
N PRO A 55 7.18 -5.05 -0.67
CA PRO A 55 7.00 -5.52 0.70
C PRO A 55 5.55 -5.89 1.03
N LEU A 56 4.58 -5.10 0.54
CA LEU A 56 3.16 -5.39 0.72
C LEU A 56 2.77 -6.72 0.05
N LEU A 57 3.23 -6.95 -1.18
CA LEU A 57 2.91 -8.17 -1.92
C LEU A 57 3.60 -9.41 -1.36
N ASP A 58 4.79 -9.26 -0.80
CA ASP A 58 5.53 -10.37 -0.18
C ASP A 58 4.88 -10.86 1.12
N GLN A 59 4.19 -9.96 1.83
CA GLN A 59 3.44 -10.32 3.03
C GLN A 59 2.02 -10.83 2.76
N LEU A 60 1.52 -10.74 1.52
CA LEU A 60 0.18 -11.20 1.18
C LEU A 60 0.06 -12.71 1.30
N LYS A 61 -0.70 -13.16 2.30
CA LYS A 61 -1.05 -14.57 2.53
C LYS A 61 -2.50 -14.68 2.97
N VAL A 62 -3.37 -15.11 2.07
CA VAL A 62 -4.79 -15.35 2.37
C VAL A 62 -5.00 -16.84 2.59
N ALA A 63 -5.41 -17.22 3.81
CA ALA A 63 -5.73 -18.60 4.13
C ALA A 63 -6.90 -19.10 3.28
N ARG A 64 -6.88 -20.39 2.93
CA ARG A 64 -7.97 -21.05 2.22
C ARG A 64 -8.70 -21.98 3.18
N PRO A 65 -10.02 -22.15 3.07
CA PRO A 65 -10.71 -23.24 3.74
C PRO A 65 -10.10 -24.58 3.30
N GLY A 66 -9.71 -25.42 4.26
CA GLY A 66 -9.11 -26.74 4.01
C GLY A 66 -7.58 -26.77 3.92
N ARG A 67 -7.03 -27.90 3.46
CA ARG A 67 -5.57 -28.12 3.36
C ARG A 67 -5.02 -27.43 2.11
N GLY A 68 -3.86 -26.77 2.23
CA GLY A 68 -3.14 -26.21 1.08
C GLY A 68 -2.33 -24.95 1.43
N ARG A 69 -1.53 -24.48 0.46
CA ARG A 69 -0.75 -23.24 0.62
C ARG A 69 -1.68 -22.01 0.56
N PRO A 70 -1.45 -20.98 1.39
CA PRO A 70 -2.18 -19.72 1.31
C PRO A 70 -2.14 -19.11 -0.09
N ARG A 71 -3.22 -18.43 -0.50
CA ARG A 71 -3.22 -17.63 -1.74
C ARG A 71 -2.34 -16.40 -1.52
N THR A 72 -1.26 -16.30 -2.29
CA THR A 72 -0.32 -15.16 -2.27
C THR A 72 -0.41 -14.29 -3.53
N ARG A 73 -1.20 -14.71 -4.52
CA ARG A 73 -1.35 -14.03 -5.80
C ARG A 73 -2.77 -13.47 -6.00
N PRO A 74 -2.96 -12.14 -6.05
CA PRO A 74 -4.21 -11.53 -6.47
C PRO A 74 -4.37 -11.61 -7.99
N GLU A 75 -5.60 -11.51 -8.48
CA GLU A 75 -5.89 -11.46 -9.93
C GLU A 75 -5.42 -10.14 -10.55
N ALA A 76 -5.69 -9.03 -9.86
CA ALA A 76 -5.28 -7.71 -10.28
C ALA A 76 -4.89 -6.84 -9.09
N ILE A 77 -4.06 -5.84 -9.36
CA ILE A 77 -3.74 -4.75 -8.43
C ILE A 77 -4.17 -3.44 -9.06
N LEU A 78 -4.95 -2.68 -8.30
CA LEU A 78 -5.30 -1.30 -8.58
C LEU A 78 -4.42 -0.43 -7.68
N ALA A 79 -3.67 0.49 -8.27
CA ALA A 79 -2.82 1.40 -7.50
C ALA A 79 -2.72 2.77 -8.18
N ASP A 80 -2.28 3.75 -7.41
CA ASP A 80 -2.10 5.11 -7.90
C ASP A 80 -0.99 5.22 -8.93
N LYS A 81 -1.05 6.33 -9.68
CA LYS A 81 -0.06 6.71 -10.70
C LYS A 81 1.38 6.70 -10.16
N ALA A 82 1.57 6.95 -8.87
CA ALA A 82 2.88 6.89 -8.21
C ALA A 82 3.55 5.50 -8.29
N TYR A 83 2.77 4.43 -8.45
CA TYR A 83 3.24 3.04 -8.57
C TYR A 83 3.50 2.61 -10.02
N CYS A 84 3.46 3.52 -11.00
CA CYS A 84 3.55 3.19 -12.43
C CYS A 84 4.97 2.82 -12.93
N GLY A 85 5.94 2.65 -12.02
CA GLY A 85 7.33 2.34 -12.38
C GLY A 85 7.48 1.08 -13.24
N ARG A 86 8.47 1.07 -14.13
CA ARG A 86 8.77 -0.08 -15.00
C ARG A 86 9.07 -1.34 -14.19
N ALA A 87 9.89 -1.22 -13.13
CA ALA A 87 10.24 -2.33 -12.25
C ALA A 87 9.00 -2.99 -11.61
N HIS A 88 8.04 -2.18 -11.14
CA HIS A 88 6.77 -2.68 -10.59
C HIS A 88 5.97 -3.46 -11.63
N ARG A 89 5.84 -2.92 -12.85
CA ARG A 89 5.14 -3.62 -13.95
C ARG A 89 5.79 -4.96 -14.28
N GLU A 90 7.11 -5.01 -14.35
CA GLU A 90 7.87 -6.23 -14.60
C GLU A 90 7.72 -7.23 -13.44
N ASN A 91 7.77 -6.76 -12.20
CA ASN A 91 7.53 -7.58 -11.01
C ASN A 91 6.12 -8.20 -11.03
N LEU A 92 5.09 -7.39 -11.28
CA LEU A 92 3.70 -7.86 -11.38
C LEU A 92 3.50 -8.84 -12.53
N ARG A 93 4.11 -8.58 -13.69
CA ARG A 93 4.08 -9.50 -14.83
C ARG A 93 4.75 -10.84 -14.49
N ARG A 94 5.92 -10.83 -13.84
CA ARG A 94 6.62 -12.05 -13.38
C ARG A 94 5.75 -12.85 -12.41
N ARG A 95 5.00 -12.19 -11.53
CA ARG A 95 4.05 -12.84 -10.63
C ARG A 95 2.75 -13.28 -11.32
N GLY A 96 2.50 -12.88 -12.56
CA GLY A 96 1.23 -13.12 -13.26
C GLY A 96 0.06 -12.37 -12.66
N ILE A 97 0.30 -11.14 -12.15
CA ILE A 97 -0.71 -10.25 -11.57
C ILE A 97 -1.04 -9.16 -12.59
N ARG A 98 -2.33 -8.93 -12.86
CA ARG A 98 -2.75 -7.85 -13.77
C ARG A 98 -2.57 -6.48 -13.09
N ALA A 99 -1.80 -5.61 -13.71
CA ALA A 99 -1.54 -4.26 -13.19
C ALA A 99 -2.52 -3.22 -13.77
N ILE A 100 -3.42 -2.70 -12.94
CA ILE A 100 -4.37 -1.63 -13.27
C ILE A 100 -3.88 -0.34 -12.61
N ILE A 101 -2.85 0.24 -13.22
CA ILE A 101 -2.14 1.42 -12.72
C ILE A 101 -2.05 2.43 -13.88
N PRO A 102 -2.43 3.70 -13.72
CA PRO A 102 -2.25 4.68 -14.79
C PRO A 102 -0.78 5.00 -15.00
N GLN A 103 -0.38 5.31 -16.24
CA GLN A 103 0.97 5.83 -16.52
C GLN A 103 1.02 7.33 -16.22
N ARG A 104 2.17 7.82 -15.74
CA ARG A 104 2.47 9.26 -15.64
C ARG A 104 2.52 9.93 -17.01
N ASP A 105 2.14 11.22 -17.07
CA ASP A 105 2.00 11.93 -18.36
C ASP A 105 3.36 12.16 -19.00
N ASP A 106 4.40 12.42 -18.18
CA ASP A 106 5.79 12.48 -18.59
C ASP A 106 6.28 11.16 -19.21
N GLN A 107 5.89 10.00 -18.65
CA GLN A 107 6.21 8.69 -19.22
C GLN A 107 5.51 8.49 -20.57
N ILE A 108 4.26 8.93 -20.71
CA ILE A 108 3.54 8.86 -21.98
C ILE A 108 4.22 9.75 -23.02
N ALA A 109 4.57 10.99 -22.66
CA ALA A 109 5.26 11.94 -23.53
C ALA A 109 6.64 11.43 -23.94
N ASN A 110 7.47 11.00 -22.99
CA ASN A 110 8.79 10.43 -23.26
C ASN A 110 8.72 9.19 -24.15
N ARG A 111 7.68 8.36 -23.98
CA ARG A 111 7.44 7.21 -24.87
C ARG A 111 7.11 7.64 -26.29
N LYS A 112 6.25 8.65 -26.45
CA LYS A 112 5.90 9.20 -27.77
C LYS A 112 7.13 9.83 -28.45
N ASN A 113 7.95 10.57 -27.70
CA ASN A 113 9.16 11.20 -28.19
C ASN A 113 10.20 10.19 -28.69
N LYS A 114 10.18 8.95 -28.16
CA LYS A 114 11.04 7.84 -28.60
C LYS A 114 10.55 7.12 -29.87
N GLY A 115 9.38 7.49 -30.43
CA GLY A 115 8.86 6.86 -31.65
C GLY A 115 8.73 5.34 -31.52
N SER A 116 9.30 4.61 -32.48
CA SER A 116 9.33 3.14 -32.52
C SER A 116 10.01 2.51 -31.30
N ASP A 117 11.03 3.17 -30.75
CA ASP A 117 11.83 2.68 -29.62
C ASP A 117 11.12 2.86 -28.27
N GLY A 118 9.99 3.58 -28.27
CA GLY A 118 9.12 3.76 -27.11
C GLY A 118 8.33 2.50 -26.74
N GLY A 119 8.22 1.52 -27.64
CA GLY A 119 7.45 0.30 -27.42
C GLY A 119 5.93 0.51 -27.32
N ARG A 120 5.18 -0.57 -27.08
CA ARG A 120 3.70 -0.57 -27.12
C ARG A 120 3.06 0.25 -25.99
N PRO A 121 1.99 1.04 -26.26
CA PRO A 121 1.26 1.74 -25.22
C PRO A 121 0.63 0.76 -24.23
N ILE A 122 0.69 1.09 -22.93
CA ILE A 122 -0.04 0.34 -21.91
C ILE A 122 -1.50 0.77 -21.95
N SER A 123 -2.41 -0.18 -22.18
CA SER A 123 -3.85 0.03 -22.01
C SER A 123 -4.22 0.03 -20.53
N LEU A 124 -4.99 1.05 -20.12
CA LEU A 124 -5.57 1.12 -18.78
C LEU A 124 -7.05 0.74 -18.87
N ASP A 125 -7.44 -0.25 -18.09
CA ASP A 125 -8.84 -0.60 -17.87
C ASP A 125 -9.48 0.46 -16.95
N LYS A 126 -10.16 1.45 -17.55
CA LYS A 126 -10.73 2.60 -16.83
C LYS A 126 -11.86 2.19 -15.89
N GLU A 127 -12.69 1.22 -16.29
CA GLU A 127 -13.80 0.75 -15.46
C GLU A 127 -13.28 0.02 -14.23
N ALA A 128 -12.33 -0.90 -14.41
CA ALA A 128 -11.70 -1.54 -13.27
C ALA A 128 -10.96 -0.51 -12.39
N TYR A 129 -10.35 0.52 -12.97
CA TYR A 129 -9.63 1.55 -12.22
C TYR A 129 -10.53 2.37 -11.27
N LYS A 130 -11.83 2.52 -11.55
CA LYS A 130 -12.78 3.18 -10.62
C LYS A 130 -12.82 2.48 -9.26
N GLY A 131 -12.51 1.18 -9.21
CA GLY A 131 -12.41 0.40 -7.98
C GLY A 131 -11.32 0.84 -7.01
N ARG A 132 -10.39 1.72 -7.40
CA ARG A 132 -9.31 2.20 -6.51
C ARG A 132 -9.85 2.90 -5.24
N ASN A 133 -11.02 3.53 -5.32
CA ASN A 133 -11.68 4.23 -4.19
C ASN A 133 -11.85 3.31 -2.96
N VAL A 134 -11.88 1.99 -3.15
CA VAL A 134 -11.98 1.03 -2.06
C VAL A 134 -10.87 1.21 -1.00
N VAL A 135 -9.63 1.52 -1.42
CA VAL A 135 -8.53 1.77 -0.47
C VAL A 135 -8.70 3.08 0.29
N GLU A 136 -9.22 4.11 -0.38
CA GLU A 136 -9.52 5.41 0.25
C GLU A 136 -10.63 5.25 1.29
N ARG A 137 -11.68 4.49 0.98
CA ARG A 137 -12.76 4.16 1.91
C ARG A 137 -12.24 3.39 3.12
N PHE A 138 -11.31 2.44 2.93
CA PHE A 138 -10.64 1.77 4.04
C PHE A 138 -9.92 2.78 4.96
N PHE A 139 -9.09 3.66 4.39
CA PHE A 139 -8.39 4.68 5.17
C PHE A 139 -9.34 5.63 5.90
N ASN A 140 -10.43 6.04 5.25
CA ASN A 140 -11.45 6.89 5.86
C ASN A 140 -12.16 6.20 7.03
N ARG A 141 -12.43 4.89 6.95
CA ARG A 141 -13.02 4.10 8.04
C ARG A 141 -12.08 4.00 9.24
N ILE A 142 -10.80 3.71 9.03
CA ILE A 142 -9.85 3.57 10.15
C ILE A 142 -9.45 4.91 10.76
N LYS A 143 -9.50 6.01 10.00
CA LYS A 143 -9.20 7.36 10.51
C LYS A 143 -10.31 7.96 11.39
N GLN A 144 -11.48 7.32 11.50
CA GLN A 144 -12.48 7.69 12.51
C GLN A 144 -11.95 7.51 13.94
N TRP A 145 -10.92 6.68 14.11
CA TRP A 145 -10.30 6.41 15.39
C TRP A 145 -9.15 7.38 15.63
N ARG A 146 -9.30 8.23 16.64
CA ARG A 146 -8.32 9.28 16.98
C ARG A 146 -6.90 8.73 17.20
N ALA A 147 -6.78 7.54 17.79
CA ALA A 147 -5.49 6.87 17.99
C ALA A 147 -4.75 6.59 16.68
N ILE A 148 -5.47 6.26 15.59
CA ILE A 148 -4.89 6.02 14.26
C ILE A 148 -4.63 7.34 13.54
N ALA A 149 -5.59 8.28 13.60
CA ALA A 149 -5.54 9.54 12.86
C ALA A 149 -4.36 10.43 13.29
N THR A 150 -4.09 10.52 14.59
CA THR A 150 -3.00 11.37 15.12
C THR A 150 -1.71 10.58 15.34
N ARG A 151 -1.79 9.29 15.64
CA ARG A 151 -0.70 8.44 16.15
C ARG A 151 -0.07 9.01 17.43
N TYR A 152 -0.32 8.33 18.55
CA TYR A 152 0.38 8.61 19.83
C TYR A 152 1.53 7.62 20.09
N ASP A 153 1.56 6.50 19.37
CA ASP A 153 2.53 5.42 19.57
C ASP A 153 3.92 5.76 19.01
N LYS A 154 4.97 5.62 19.82
CA LYS A 154 6.36 5.79 19.36
C LYS A 154 6.83 4.64 18.48
N LEU A 155 6.51 3.40 18.84
CA LEU A 155 6.93 2.19 18.13
C LEU A 155 6.02 1.87 16.94
N ALA A 156 6.62 1.49 15.80
CA ALA A 156 5.85 1.08 14.62
C ALA A 156 5.02 -0.19 14.87
N LEU A 157 5.55 -1.11 15.69
CA LEU A 157 4.86 -2.35 16.04
C LEU A 157 3.52 -2.07 16.72
N THR A 158 3.53 -1.22 17.76
CA THR A 158 2.32 -0.85 18.51
C THR A 158 1.34 -0.11 17.61
N TYR A 159 1.82 0.88 16.85
CA TYR A 159 0.97 1.62 15.91
C TYR A 159 0.33 0.71 14.85
N ARG A 160 1.12 -0.18 14.25
CA ARG A 160 0.63 -1.18 13.29
C ARG A 160 -0.40 -2.10 13.95
N GLY A 161 -0.17 -2.50 15.19
CA GLY A 161 -1.12 -3.28 15.99
C GLY A 161 -2.48 -2.60 16.11
N THR A 162 -2.50 -1.29 16.42
CA THR A 162 -3.73 -0.48 16.47
C THR A 162 -4.46 -0.47 15.12
N VAL A 163 -3.73 -0.32 14.01
CA VAL A 163 -4.34 -0.38 12.66
C VAL A 163 -4.90 -1.78 12.35
N LEU A 164 -4.18 -2.84 12.73
CA LEU A 164 -4.64 -4.22 12.56
C LEU A 164 -5.90 -4.50 13.39
N LEU A 165 -5.98 -4.01 14.63
CA LEU A 165 -7.18 -4.13 15.48
C LEU A 165 -8.39 -3.44 14.84
N ALA A 166 -8.21 -2.23 14.29
CA ALA A 166 -9.26 -1.57 13.52
C ALA A 166 -9.67 -2.43 12.32
N GLY A 167 -8.71 -3.00 11.60
CA GLY A 167 -8.96 -3.94 10.50
C GLY A 167 -9.75 -5.19 10.90
N ILE A 168 -9.41 -5.81 12.03
CA ILE A 168 -10.14 -6.97 12.59
C ILE A 168 -11.59 -6.58 12.86
N ARG A 169 -11.85 -5.39 13.42
CA ARG A 169 -13.22 -4.91 13.62
C ARG A 169 -13.98 -4.76 12.29
N LEU A 170 -13.32 -4.28 11.22
CA LEU A 170 -13.98 -4.20 9.91
C LEU A 170 -14.34 -5.59 9.38
N TRP A 171 -13.44 -6.57 9.56
CA TRP A 171 -13.69 -7.96 9.20
C TRP A 171 -14.86 -8.57 9.97
N THR A 172 -14.88 -8.42 11.30
CA THR A 172 -15.98 -8.98 12.11
C THR A 172 -17.32 -8.36 11.74
N GLN A 173 -17.39 -7.04 11.54
CA GLN A 173 -18.61 -6.38 11.09
C GLN A 173 -19.13 -6.91 9.74
N THR A 174 -18.24 -7.29 8.82
CA THR A 174 -18.63 -7.83 7.51
C THR A 174 -18.96 -9.31 7.54
N LEU A 175 -18.44 -10.08 8.50
CA LEU A 175 -18.72 -11.52 8.64
C LEU A 175 -19.97 -11.81 9.47
N THR A 176 -20.39 -10.88 10.33
CA THR A 176 -21.57 -11.03 11.20
C THR A 176 -22.85 -10.43 10.58
N GLN A 177 -22.76 -9.83 9.38
CA GLN A 177 -23.90 -9.36 8.60
C GLN A 177 -24.29 -10.41 7.56
#